data_AF-A0A8T6YEB2-F1
#
_entry.id   AF-A0A8T6YEB2-F1
#
_cell.length_a   1.000
_cell.length_b   1.000
_cell.length_c   1.000
_cell.angle_alpha   90.00
_cell.angle_beta   90.00
_cell.angle_gamma   90.00
#
_symmetry.space_group_name_H-M   'P 1'
#
loop_
_entity.id
_entity.type
_entity.pdbx_description
1 polymer ?
#
loop_
_entity_poly.entity_id
_entity_poly.type
_entity_poly.pdbx_seq_one_letter_code
_entity_poly.pdbx_strand_id
1 'polypeptide(L)'
;MIAALWISLGLLATASALPRAYNSRFIFAGLGWIFLSIYWFLQPEAYIRVQDYFNAFLVTIAAIMCIFIARITFQARNGKEGGQGEILISLSRAASVGGLIYFLFAEVGPLNIAIISVVTNQATWITETFGFPVVQVAWNQLAVNGMLVEIILACTAIESIALFMGIISATGAPAVQKLRAFMISVPVIYVLNILRVSFTASAYGLSWFGTPDESFHISEHIITKAGSILALMLISYMVLKMLPEVSDMIDGIVKMMKMELRRLSMR
;
A
#
# COMPACT_ATOMS: atom_id res chain seq x y z
N MET A 1 -6.81 -2.89 -19.30
CA MET A 1 -6.28 -2.23 -18.09
C MET A 1 -5.72 -3.25 -17.11
N ILE A 2 -6.55 -4.17 -16.58
CA ILE A 2 -6.16 -5.18 -15.58
C ILE A 2 -5.08 -6.16 -16.08
N ALA A 3 -5.07 -6.52 -17.36
CA ALA A 3 -4.05 -7.42 -17.92
C ALA A 3 -2.62 -6.85 -17.80
N ALA A 4 -2.43 -5.55 -18.03
CA ALA A 4 -1.11 -4.92 -17.92
C ALA A 4 -0.57 -4.96 -16.48
N LEU A 5 -1.46 -4.81 -15.50
CA LEU A 5 -1.14 -4.94 -14.08
C LEU A 5 -0.66 -6.35 -13.73
N TRP A 6 -1.42 -7.39 -14.07
CA TRP A 6 -1.03 -8.77 -13.74
C TRP A 6 0.24 -9.20 -14.46
N ILE A 7 0.42 -8.78 -15.72
CA ILE A 7 1.68 -9.00 -16.46
C ILE A 7 2.84 -8.32 -15.73
N SER A 8 2.67 -7.05 -15.32
CA SER A 8 3.68 -6.32 -14.55
C SER A 8 4.05 -7.03 -13.26
N LEU A 9 3.07 -7.39 -12.43
CA LEU A 9 3.31 -8.07 -11.16
C LEU A 9 3.98 -9.42 -11.35
N GLY A 10 3.59 -10.19 -12.37
CA GLY A 10 4.23 -11.45 -12.73
C GLY A 10 5.69 -11.27 -13.16
N LEU A 11 5.99 -10.26 -13.96
CA LEU A 11 7.37 -9.94 -14.39
C LEU A 11 8.25 -9.47 -13.22
N LEU A 12 7.71 -8.63 -12.33
CA LEU A 12 8.44 -8.17 -11.14
C LEU A 12 8.66 -9.30 -10.14
N ALA A 13 7.69 -10.19 -9.97
CA ALA A 13 7.81 -11.38 -9.10
C ALA A 13 8.85 -12.37 -9.65
N THR A 14 8.83 -12.65 -10.96
CA THR A 14 9.81 -13.53 -11.61
C THR A 14 11.22 -12.95 -11.51
N ALA A 15 11.40 -11.65 -11.73
CA ALA A 15 12.68 -10.97 -11.51
C ALA A 15 13.19 -11.14 -10.06
N SER A 16 12.29 -11.11 -9.10
CA SER A 16 12.59 -11.19 -7.66
C SER A 16 12.90 -12.61 -7.19
N ALA A 17 12.41 -13.63 -7.90
CA ALA A 17 12.64 -15.05 -7.59
C ALA A 17 13.91 -15.60 -8.26
N LEU A 18 14.37 -14.98 -9.35
CA LEU A 18 15.56 -15.44 -10.06
C LEU A 18 16.84 -15.30 -9.22
N PRO A 19 17.73 -16.33 -9.23
CA PRO A 19 19.01 -16.26 -8.52
C PRO A 19 19.91 -15.12 -9.02
N ARG A 20 20.79 -14.63 -8.14
CA ARG A 20 21.74 -13.53 -8.45
C ARG A 20 22.63 -13.78 -9.67
N ALA A 21 22.89 -15.05 -10.00
CA ALA A 21 23.70 -15.43 -11.16
C ALA A 21 23.05 -15.09 -12.51
N TYR A 22 21.72 -14.94 -12.57
CA TYR A 22 21.00 -14.74 -13.82
C TYR A 22 20.80 -13.25 -14.12
N ASN A 23 21.58 -12.71 -15.06
CA ASN A 23 21.40 -11.34 -15.57
C ASN A 23 20.01 -11.09 -16.18
N SER A 24 19.29 -12.14 -16.58
CA SER A 24 17.91 -12.04 -17.08
C SER A 24 16.95 -11.40 -16.07
N ARG A 25 17.23 -11.45 -14.77
CA ARG A 25 16.40 -10.82 -13.73
C ARG A 25 16.19 -9.31 -13.97
N PHE A 26 17.19 -8.61 -14.51
CA PHE A 26 17.09 -7.20 -14.83
C PHE A 26 16.18 -6.93 -16.03
N ILE A 27 16.09 -7.87 -16.97
CA ILE A 27 15.18 -7.79 -18.11
C ILE A 27 13.74 -7.91 -17.61
N PHE A 28 13.46 -8.93 -16.81
CA PHE A 28 12.14 -9.14 -16.21
C PHE A 28 11.73 -7.95 -15.34
N ALA A 29 12.64 -7.43 -14.50
CA ALA A 29 12.36 -6.26 -13.68
C ALA A 29 12.06 -5.02 -14.55
N GLY A 30 12.91 -4.72 -15.54
CA GLY A 30 12.73 -3.57 -16.43
C GLY A 30 11.42 -3.63 -17.23
N LEU A 31 11.09 -4.80 -17.79
CA LEU A 31 9.81 -5.02 -18.47
C LEU A 31 8.63 -4.90 -17.50
N GLY A 32 8.74 -5.46 -16.30
CA GLY A 32 7.71 -5.34 -15.26
C GLY A 32 7.39 -3.89 -14.92
N TRP A 33 8.41 -3.05 -14.78
CA TRP A 33 8.24 -1.61 -14.55
C TRP A 33 7.63 -0.87 -15.75
N ILE A 34 7.94 -1.27 -17.00
CA ILE A 34 7.28 -0.72 -18.20
C ILE A 34 5.78 -1.05 -18.17
N PHE A 35 5.41 -2.31 -17.95
CA PHE A 35 4.00 -2.70 -17.87
C PHE A 35 3.28 -2.03 -16.70
N LEU A 36 3.98 -1.80 -15.58
CA LEU A 36 3.43 -1.04 -14.44
C LEU A 36 3.16 0.42 -14.83
N SER A 37 4.08 1.03 -15.57
CA SER A 37 3.91 2.39 -16.10
C SER A 37 2.72 2.48 -17.04
N ILE A 38 2.57 1.54 -17.97
CA ILE A 38 1.42 1.48 -18.88
C ILE A 38 0.13 1.39 -18.07
N TYR A 39 0.08 0.53 -17.04
CA TYR A 39 -1.09 0.44 -16.17
C TYR A 39 -1.42 1.79 -15.52
N TRP A 40 -0.44 2.47 -14.93
CA TRP A 40 -0.67 3.75 -14.26
C TRP A 40 -1.06 4.87 -15.21
N PHE A 41 -0.54 4.91 -16.44
CA PHE A 41 -0.93 5.90 -17.46
C PHE A 41 -2.37 5.73 -17.96
N LEU A 42 -3.00 4.58 -17.74
CA LEU A 42 -4.39 4.34 -18.12
C LEU A 42 -5.40 4.85 -17.05
N GLN A 43 -4.93 5.22 -15.86
CA GLN A 43 -5.78 5.63 -14.74
C GLN A 43 -6.20 7.12 -14.67
N PRO A 44 -5.42 8.13 -15.15
CA PRO A 44 -5.72 9.54 -14.93
C PRO A 44 -7.12 9.97 -15.39
N GLU A 45 -7.58 9.46 -16.54
CA GLU A 45 -8.89 9.82 -17.10
C GLU A 45 -10.05 9.42 -16.19
N ALA A 46 -9.93 8.29 -15.48
CA ALA A 46 -10.94 7.86 -14.52
C ALA A 46 -11.04 8.84 -13.33
N TYR A 47 -9.90 9.30 -12.80
CA TYR A 47 -9.84 10.25 -11.70
C TYR A 47 -10.31 11.67 -12.10
N ILE A 48 -9.94 12.14 -13.30
CA ILE A 48 -10.39 13.43 -13.81
C ILE A 48 -11.92 13.48 -13.95
N ARG A 49 -12.54 12.37 -14.38
CA ARG A 49 -14.01 12.28 -14.51
C ARG A 49 -14.74 12.45 -13.18
N VAL A 50 -14.15 12.01 -12.07
CA VAL A 50 -14.71 12.18 -10.71
C VAL A 50 -14.18 13.42 -9.99
N GLN A 51 -13.57 14.37 -10.72
CA GLN A 51 -12.99 15.61 -10.19
C GLN A 51 -11.86 15.39 -9.15
N ASP A 52 -11.24 14.21 -9.15
CA ASP A 52 -10.13 13.88 -8.27
C ASP A 52 -8.78 14.15 -8.95
N TYR A 53 -8.50 15.44 -9.15
CA TYR A 53 -7.29 15.90 -9.83
C TYR A 53 -6.01 15.53 -9.08
N PHE A 54 -6.08 15.42 -7.76
CA PHE A 54 -4.93 15.07 -6.92
C PHE A 54 -4.47 13.64 -7.22
N ASN A 55 -5.40 12.67 -7.23
CA ASN A 55 -5.04 11.30 -7.55
C ASN A 55 -4.65 11.14 -9.02
N ALA A 56 -5.29 11.87 -9.96
CA ALA A 56 -4.87 11.90 -11.37
C ALA A 56 -3.40 12.33 -11.53
N PHE A 57 -2.96 13.34 -10.77
CA PHE A 57 -1.58 13.81 -10.75
C PHE A 57 -0.63 12.76 -10.15
N LEU A 58 -0.99 12.14 -9.02
CA LEU A 58 -0.18 11.12 -8.37
C LEU A 58 0.06 9.89 -9.25
N VAL A 59 -0.98 9.37 -9.91
CA VAL A 59 -0.83 8.20 -10.79
C VAL A 59 0.00 8.53 -12.03
N THR A 60 -0.05 9.77 -12.52
CA THR A 60 0.81 10.24 -13.62
C THR A 60 2.28 10.28 -13.21
N ILE A 61 2.58 10.83 -12.02
CA ILE A 61 3.94 10.80 -11.47
C ILE A 61 4.42 9.36 -11.28
N ALA A 62 3.57 8.49 -10.70
CA ALA A 62 3.91 7.09 -10.51
C ALA A 62 4.25 6.40 -11.84
N ALA A 63 3.51 6.70 -12.90
CA ALA A 63 3.78 6.16 -14.23
C ALA A 63 5.14 6.62 -14.80
N ILE A 64 5.49 7.90 -14.65
CA ILE A 64 6.80 8.45 -15.05
C ILE A 64 7.94 7.82 -14.24
N MET A 65 7.74 7.70 -12.93
CA MET A 65 8.70 7.06 -12.03
C MET A 65 8.96 5.60 -12.41
N CYS A 66 7.92 4.86 -12.80
CA CYS A 66 8.06 3.49 -13.29
C CYS A 66 8.92 3.41 -14.56
N ILE A 67 8.77 4.32 -15.52
CA ILE A 67 9.63 4.38 -16.72
C ILE A 67 11.08 4.62 -16.33
N PHE A 68 11.29 5.55 -15.40
CA PHE A 68 12.61 5.92 -14.95
C PHE A 68 13.32 4.75 -14.24
N ILE A 69 12.62 4.05 -13.36
CA ILE A 69 13.13 2.83 -12.71
C ILE A 69 13.41 1.74 -13.76
N ALA A 70 12.53 1.54 -14.75
CA ALA A 70 12.76 0.59 -15.83
C ALA A 70 14.06 0.89 -16.58
N ARG A 71 14.28 2.16 -16.94
CA ARG A 71 15.47 2.63 -17.65
C ARG A 71 16.76 2.36 -16.86
N ILE A 72 16.79 2.72 -15.57
CA ILE A 72 17.94 2.45 -14.70
C ILE A 72 18.18 0.94 -14.57
N THR A 73 17.11 0.15 -14.44
CA THR A 73 17.20 -1.31 -14.35
C THR A 73 17.82 -1.94 -15.60
N PHE A 74 17.48 -1.46 -16.80
CA PHE A 74 18.13 -1.91 -18.04
C PHE A 74 19.59 -1.47 -18.13
N GLN A 75 19.96 -0.29 -17.61
CA GLN A 75 21.36 0.16 -17.58
C GLN A 75 22.21 -0.65 -16.58
N ALA A 76 21.64 -1.01 -15.42
CA ALA A 76 22.30 -1.83 -14.41
C ALA A 76 22.69 -3.22 -14.95
N ARG A 77 21.90 -3.79 -15.87
CA ARG A 77 22.23 -5.04 -16.59
C ARG A 77 23.58 -4.98 -17.31
N ASN A 78 23.91 -3.84 -17.90
CA ASN A 78 25.10 -3.67 -18.74
C ASN A 78 26.36 -3.34 -17.93
N GLY A 79 26.34 -3.54 -16.60
CA GLY A 79 27.50 -3.37 -15.72
C GLY A 79 27.88 -1.91 -15.43
N LYS A 80 27.04 -0.93 -15.82
CA LYS A 80 27.31 0.51 -15.64
C LYS A 80 27.12 1.01 -14.21
N GLU A 81 26.44 0.25 -13.35
CA GLU A 81 26.08 0.69 -11.99
C GLU A 81 26.45 -0.41 -10.98
N GLY A 82 27.70 -0.38 -10.51
CA GLY A 82 28.22 -1.33 -9.52
C GLY A 82 27.38 -1.36 -8.24
N GLY A 83 27.09 -2.55 -7.72
CA GLY A 83 26.36 -2.82 -6.46
C GLY A 83 24.88 -2.39 -6.41
N GLN A 84 24.47 -1.39 -7.18
CA GLN A 84 23.15 -0.74 -7.14
C GLN A 84 22.04 -1.58 -7.78
N GLY A 85 22.40 -2.55 -8.62
CA GLY A 85 21.42 -3.46 -9.22
C GLY A 85 20.62 -4.28 -8.20
N GLU A 86 21.18 -4.61 -7.04
CA GLU A 86 20.46 -5.33 -5.99
C GLU A 86 19.34 -4.49 -5.36
N ILE A 87 19.54 -3.17 -5.26
CA ILE A 87 18.53 -2.23 -4.73
C ILE A 87 17.32 -2.19 -5.66
N LEU A 88 17.54 -2.18 -6.98
CA LEU A 88 16.46 -2.19 -7.98
C LEU A 88 15.67 -3.49 -7.95
N ILE A 89 16.34 -4.64 -7.77
CA ILE A 89 15.65 -5.93 -7.61
C ILE A 89 14.89 -5.99 -6.29
N SER A 90 15.44 -5.43 -5.21
CA SER A 90 14.74 -5.31 -3.92
C SER A 90 13.50 -4.43 -4.05
N LEU A 91 13.59 -3.31 -4.78
CA LEU A 91 12.45 -2.46 -5.10
C LEU A 91 11.39 -3.19 -5.94
N SER A 92 11.80 -3.96 -6.95
CA SER A 92 10.90 -4.84 -7.71
C SER A 92 10.23 -5.90 -6.84
N ARG A 93 10.93 -6.43 -5.83
CA ARG A 93 10.35 -7.34 -4.84
C ARG A 93 9.32 -6.63 -3.97
N ALA A 94 9.62 -5.43 -3.49
CA ALA A 94 8.66 -4.62 -2.72
C ALA A 94 7.39 -4.35 -3.52
N ALA A 95 7.55 -3.88 -4.76
CA ALA A 95 6.44 -3.55 -5.65
C ALA A 95 5.60 -4.78 -6.02
N SER A 96 6.24 -5.92 -6.33
CA SER A 96 5.52 -7.15 -6.65
C SER A 96 4.75 -7.71 -5.45
N VAL A 97 5.39 -7.84 -4.27
CA VAL A 97 4.71 -8.40 -3.09
C VAL A 97 3.60 -7.48 -2.61
N GLY A 98 3.86 -6.17 -2.48
CA GLY A 98 2.83 -5.20 -2.08
C GLY A 98 1.70 -5.12 -3.11
N GLY A 99 2.05 -5.03 -4.39
CA GLY A 99 1.08 -5.01 -5.48
C GLY A 99 0.23 -6.28 -5.53
N LEU A 100 0.83 -7.46 -5.42
CA LEU A 100 0.10 -8.72 -5.39
C LEU A 100 -0.88 -8.78 -4.22
N ILE A 101 -0.45 -8.40 -3.00
CA ILE A 101 -1.34 -8.39 -1.84
C ILE A 101 -2.51 -7.43 -2.08
N TYR A 102 -2.24 -6.18 -2.42
CA TYR A 102 -3.30 -5.18 -2.60
C TYR A 102 -4.26 -5.55 -3.74
N PHE A 103 -3.74 -5.81 -4.94
CA PHE A 103 -4.57 -6.02 -6.12
C PHE A 103 -5.29 -7.37 -6.11
N LEU A 104 -4.79 -8.35 -5.36
CA LEU A 104 -5.55 -9.57 -5.13
C LEU A 104 -6.88 -9.27 -4.40
N PHE A 105 -6.89 -8.37 -3.42
CA PHE A 105 -8.12 -7.95 -2.75
C PHE A 105 -8.89 -6.86 -3.50
N ALA A 106 -8.23 -6.04 -4.33
CA ALA A 106 -8.89 -4.99 -5.10
C ALA A 106 -9.62 -5.52 -6.34
N GLU A 107 -9.02 -6.49 -7.05
CA GLU A 107 -9.50 -6.93 -8.37
C GLU A 107 -10.22 -8.29 -8.34
N VAL A 108 -9.96 -9.14 -7.33
CA VAL A 108 -10.64 -10.45 -7.22
C VAL A 108 -11.89 -10.30 -6.37
N GLY A 109 -13.05 -10.21 -7.05
CA GLY A 109 -14.37 -9.97 -6.42
C GLY A 109 -14.65 -10.80 -5.16
N PRO A 110 -14.49 -12.14 -5.16
CA PRO A 110 -14.69 -12.94 -3.95
C PRO A 110 -13.80 -12.56 -2.77
N LEU A 111 -12.53 -12.21 -3.02
CA LEU A 111 -11.60 -11.81 -1.97
C LEU A 111 -11.90 -10.40 -1.46
N ASN A 112 -12.32 -9.50 -2.37
CA ASN A 112 -12.79 -8.16 -2.02
C ASN A 112 -13.99 -8.22 -1.05
N ILE A 113 -15.01 -9.03 -1.39
CA ILE A 113 -16.19 -9.22 -0.55
C ILE A 113 -15.79 -9.88 0.78
N ALA A 114 -14.89 -10.86 0.75
CA ALA A 114 -14.43 -11.55 1.96
C ALA A 114 -13.73 -10.60 2.95
N ILE A 115 -12.78 -9.76 2.48
CA ILE A 115 -12.05 -8.88 3.40
C ILE A 115 -12.95 -7.78 3.98
N ILE A 116 -13.86 -7.22 3.18
CA ILE A 116 -14.82 -6.22 3.63
C ILE A 116 -15.80 -6.83 4.64
N SER A 117 -16.31 -8.03 4.38
CA SER A 117 -17.25 -8.70 5.30
C SER A 117 -16.61 -9.10 6.63
N VAL A 118 -15.38 -9.58 6.61
CA VAL A 118 -14.62 -9.89 7.84
C VAL A 118 -14.44 -8.62 8.69
N VAL A 119 -14.01 -7.53 8.07
CA VAL A 119 -13.80 -6.25 8.79
C VAL A 119 -15.12 -5.69 9.31
N THR A 120 -16.19 -5.77 8.53
CA THR A 120 -17.54 -5.34 8.95
C THR A 120 -18.00 -6.12 10.18
N ASN A 121 -17.86 -7.46 10.15
CA ASN A 121 -18.24 -8.32 11.28
C ASN A 121 -17.42 -8.02 12.54
N GLN A 122 -16.10 -7.87 12.40
CA GLN A 122 -15.23 -7.55 13.54
C GLN A 122 -15.50 -6.16 14.11
N ALA A 123 -15.78 -5.17 13.26
CA ALA A 123 -16.15 -3.83 13.72
C ALA A 123 -17.47 -3.86 14.48
N THR A 124 -18.50 -4.57 13.97
CA THR A 124 -19.76 -4.78 14.69
C THR A 124 -19.51 -5.45 16.04
N TRP A 125 -18.72 -6.53 16.08
CA TRP A 125 -18.40 -7.24 17.31
C TRP A 125 -17.70 -6.36 18.35
N ILE A 126 -16.74 -5.54 17.93
CA ILE A 126 -16.06 -4.59 18.82
C ILE A 126 -17.04 -3.54 19.33
N THR A 127 -17.83 -2.92 18.45
CA THR A 127 -18.82 -1.90 18.83
C THR A 127 -19.86 -2.45 19.81
N GLU A 128 -20.33 -3.68 19.61
CA GLU A 128 -21.25 -4.38 20.50
C GLU A 128 -20.60 -4.67 21.87
N THR A 129 -19.33 -5.09 21.88
CA THR A 129 -18.56 -5.34 23.11
C THR A 129 -18.42 -4.08 23.97
N PHE A 130 -18.36 -2.89 23.36
CA PHE A 130 -18.40 -1.61 24.07
C PHE A 130 -19.80 -1.20 24.56
N GLY A 131 -20.84 -2.00 24.28
CA GLY A 131 -22.21 -1.77 24.73
C GLY A 131 -23.00 -0.78 23.87
N PHE A 132 -22.51 -0.44 22.67
CA PHE A 132 -23.21 0.49 21.79
C PHE A 132 -24.29 -0.25 20.97
N PRO A 133 -25.44 0.39 20.69
CA PRO A 133 -26.56 -0.24 19.99
C PRO A 133 -26.23 -0.39 18.50
N VAL A 134 -25.55 -1.48 18.15
CA VAL A 134 -25.10 -1.78 16.78
C VAL A 134 -25.85 -2.96 16.19
N VAL A 135 -26.16 -2.87 14.90
CA VAL A 135 -26.71 -3.98 14.12
C VAL A 135 -25.94 -4.06 12.80
N GLN A 136 -25.52 -5.26 12.43
CA GLN A 136 -24.99 -5.50 11.09
C GLN A 136 -26.16 -5.58 10.09
N VAL A 137 -26.24 -4.62 9.17
CA VAL A 137 -27.37 -4.49 8.23
C VAL A 137 -27.09 -5.23 6.93
N ALA A 138 -25.83 -5.28 6.50
CA ALA A 138 -25.41 -6.01 5.31
C ALA A 138 -24.00 -6.60 5.49
N TRP A 139 -23.51 -7.29 4.45
CA TRP A 139 -22.15 -7.84 4.43
C TRP A 139 -21.07 -6.74 4.46
N ASN A 140 -21.38 -5.51 4.03
CA ASN A 140 -20.49 -4.35 4.03
C ASN A 140 -21.05 -3.15 4.85
N GLN A 141 -22.09 -3.34 5.66
CA GLN A 141 -22.74 -2.24 6.37
C GLN A 141 -23.08 -2.60 7.81
N LEU A 142 -22.86 -1.64 8.70
CA LEU A 142 -23.30 -1.68 10.09
C LEU A 142 -24.03 -0.38 10.43
N ALA A 143 -25.02 -0.46 11.31
CA ALA A 143 -25.76 0.69 11.81
C ALA A 143 -25.54 0.82 13.32
N VAL A 144 -25.13 2.00 13.77
CA VAL A 144 -25.09 2.33 15.20
C VAL A 144 -26.21 3.31 15.48
N ASN A 145 -27.11 2.96 16.40
CA ASN A 145 -28.27 3.79 16.76
C ASN A 145 -29.12 4.21 15.54
N GLY A 146 -29.26 3.31 14.56
CA GLY A 146 -30.00 3.56 13.31
C GLY A 146 -29.22 4.31 12.22
N MET A 147 -28.00 4.79 12.49
CA MET A 147 -27.16 5.49 11.52
C MET A 147 -26.24 4.52 10.77
N LEU A 148 -26.37 4.46 9.45
CA LEU A 148 -25.67 3.52 8.57
C LEU A 148 -24.25 3.95 8.24
N VAL A 149 -23.30 3.03 8.35
CA VAL A 149 -21.91 3.18 7.88
C VAL A 149 -21.58 2.05 6.91
N GLU A 150 -21.16 2.43 5.71
CA GLU A 150 -20.68 1.49 4.70
C GLU A 150 -19.16 1.30 4.78
N ILE A 151 -18.74 0.04 4.81
CA ILE A 151 -17.35 -0.38 4.84
C ILE A 151 -16.91 -0.67 3.40
N ILE A 152 -15.91 0.08 2.96
CA ILE A 152 -15.27 -0.09 1.65
C ILE A 152 -13.87 -0.68 1.81
N LEU A 153 -13.21 -1.02 0.70
CA LEU A 153 -11.86 -1.61 0.72
C LEU A 153 -10.85 -0.74 1.49
N ALA A 154 -10.92 0.59 1.37
CA ALA A 154 -10.06 1.52 2.10
C ALA A 154 -10.23 1.45 3.64
N CYS A 155 -11.33 0.85 4.12
CA CYS A 155 -11.59 0.64 5.55
C CYS A 155 -11.02 -0.68 6.09
N THR A 156 -10.31 -1.46 5.28
CA THR A 156 -9.81 -2.79 5.67
C THR A 156 -8.33 -2.82 6.08
N ALA A 157 -7.67 -1.65 6.10
CA ALA A 157 -6.22 -1.50 6.29
C ALA A 157 -5.32 -2.15 5.21
N ILE A 158 -5.90 -2.75 4.17
CA ILE A 158 -5.15 -3.55 3.19
C ILE A 158 -4.04 -2.78 2.49
N GLU A 159 -4.23 -1.47 2.24
CA GLU A 159 -3.22 -0.60 1.63
C GLU A 159 -1.94 -0.52 2.47
N SER A 160 -2.10 -0.25 3.78
CA SER A 160 -0.96 -0.14 4.69
C SER A 160 -0.31 -1.51 4.91
N ILE A 161 -1.11 -2.58 5.05
CA ILE A 161 -0.60 -3.94 5.19
C ILE A 161 0.21 -4.36 3.96
N ALA A 162 -0.32 -4.11 2.76
CA ALA A 162 0.37 -4.42 1.50
C ALA A 162 1.70 -3.67 1.38
N LEU A 163 1.73 -2.38 1.75
CA LEU A 163 2.94 -1.57 1.75
C LEU A 163 4.02 -2.14 2.68
N PHE A 164 3.68 -2.40 3.95
CA PHE A 164 4.65 -2.93 4.90
C PHE A 164 5.11 -4.35 4.53
N MET A 165 4.21 -5.21 4.08
CA MET A 165 4.56 -6.55 3.58
C MET A 165 5.52 -6.48 2.39
N GLY A 166 5.26 -5.58 1.44
CA GLY A 166 6.16 -5.33 0.31
C GLY A 166 7.56 -4.96 0.79
N ILE A 167 7.68 -3.94 1.62
CA ILE A 167 8.97 -3.45 2.12
C ILE A 167 9.70 -4.52 2.95
N ILE A 168 9.03 -5.20 3.88
CA ILE A 168 9.63 -6.25 4.72
C ILE A 168 10.16 -7.39 3.85
N SER A 169 9.41 -7.79 2.82
CA SER A 169 9.82 -8.87 1.90
C SER A 169 11.06 -8.52 1.08
N ALA A 170 11.22 -7.24 0.74
CA ALA A 170 12.29 -6.72 -0.11
C ALA A 170 13.67 -6.77 0.55
N THR A 171 13.72 -6.71 1.88
CA THR A 171 14.99 -6.66 2.61
C THR A 171 15.82 -7.94 2.50
N GLY A 172 17.14 -7.81 2.61
CA GLY A 172 18.07 -8.95 2.73
C GLY A 172 18.18 -9.53 4.14
N ALA A 173 17.39 -9.02 5.09
CA ALA A 173 17.47 -9.34 6.50
C ALA A 173 17.17 -10.81 6.84
N PRO A 174 17.72 -11.36 7.93
CA PRO A 174 17.36 -12.68 8.45
C PRO A 174 15.86 -12.81 8.75
N ALA A 175 15.31 -14.02 8.56
CA ALA A 175 13.88 -14.30 8.72
C ALA A 175 13.33 -13.90 10.10
N VAL A 176 14.11 -14.04 11.17
CA VAL A 176 13.72 -13.66 12.53
C VAL A 176 13.48 -12.15 12.63
N GLN A 177 14.32 -11.33 11.98
CA GLN A 177 14.18 -9.88 11.98
C GLN A 177 12.98 -9.43 11.15
N LYS A 178 12.76 -10.08 10.00
CA LYS A 178 11.55 -9.88 9.17
C LYS A 178 10.28 -10.24 9.94
N LEU A 179 10.28 -11.34 10.68
CA LEU A 179 9.13 -11.75 11.50
C LEU A 179 8.85 -10.75 12.63
N ARG A 180 9.89 -10.21 13.29
CA ARG A 180 9.72 -9.14 14.29
C ARG A 180 9.12 -7.88 13.67
N ALA A 181 9.62 -7.45 12.53
CA ALA A 181 9.07 -6.30 11.80
C ALA A 181 7.63 -6.55 11.33
N PHE A 182 7.31 -7.78 10.92
CA PHE A 182 5.94 -8.19 10.58
C PHE A 182 5.02 -8.09 11.80
N MET A 183 5.40 -8.67 12.94
CA MET A 183 4.57 -8.70 14.15
C MET A 183 4.28 -7.31 14.72
N ILE A 184 5.22 -6.37 14.60
CA ILE A 184 5.02 -5.00 15.10
C ILE A 184 4.25 -4.10 14.11
N SER A 185 4.15 -4.50 12.85
CA SER A 185 3.48 -3.72 11.80
C SER A 185 2.11 -4.28 11.45
N VAL A 186 2.04 -5.43 10.79
CA VAL A 186 0.81 -5.93 10.15
C VAL A 186 -0.31 -6.19 11.16
N PRO A 187 -0.11 -6.95 12.27
CA PRO A 187 -1.15 -7.14 13.27
C PRO A 187 -1.58 -5.83 13.95
N VAL A 188 -0.63 -4.93 14.22
CA VAL A 188 -0.90 -3.65 14.88
C VAL A 188 -1.75 -2.75 13.97
N ILE A 189 -1.39 -2.63 12.69
CA ILE A 189 -2.16 -1.89 11.68
C ILE A 189 -3.58 -2.44 11.59
N TYR A 190 -3.73 -3.77 11.56
CA TYR A 190 -5.03 -4.41 11.47
C TYR A 190 -5.91 -4.09 12.69
N VAL A 191 -5.38 -4.28 13.91
CA VAL A 191 -6.13 -3.99 15.14
C VAL A 191 -6.49 -2.52 15.25
N LEU A 192 -5.54 -1.62 14.98
CA LEU A 192 -5.81 -0.18 14.99
C LEU A 192 -6.87 0.22 13.96
N ASN A 193 -6.91 -0.45 12.80
CA ASN A 193 -7.95 -0.21 11.80
C ASN A 193 -9.33 -0.67 12.27
N ILE A 194 -9.46 -1.83 12.91
CA ILE A 194 -10.76 -2.26 13.48
C ILE A 194 -11.23 -1.26 14.53
N LEU A 195 -10.34 -0.81 15.41
CA LEU A 195 -10.65 0.24 16.40
C LEU A 195 -11.05 1.55 15.72
N ARG A 196 -10.36 1.94 14.65
CA ARG A 196 -10.66 3.13 13.85
C ARG A 196 -12.09 3.10 13.30
N VAL A 197 -12.46 2.00 12.63
CA VAL A 197 -13.80 1.83 12.05
C VAL A 197 -14.86 1.82 13.14
N SER A 198 -14.63 1.07 14.22
CA SER A 198 -15.58 0.95 15.33
C SER A 198 -15.79 2.30 16.03
N PHE A 199 -14.72 3.06 16.23
CA PHE A 199 -14.75 4.41 16.81
C PHE A 199 -15.55 5.37 15.92
N THR A 200 -15.24 5.46 14.62
CA THR A 200 -15.97 6.34 13.69
C THR A 200 -17.45 5.99 13.62
N ALA A 201 -17.80 4.71 13.53
CA ALA A 201 -19.20 4.29 13.52
C ALA A 201 -19.94 4.66 14.82
N SER A 202 -19.28 4.47 15.97
CA SER A 202 -19.88 4.79 17.27
C SER A 202 -20.05 6.30 17.45
N ALA A 203 -19.04 7.09 17.10
CA ALA A 203 -19.09 8.55 17.16
C ALA A 203 -20.19 9.11 16.25
N TYR A 204 -20.33 8.56 15.05
CA TYR A 204 -21.37 8.93 14.10
C TYR A 204 -22.78 8.61 14.64
N GLY A 205 -23.02 7.36 15.06
CA GLY A 205 -24.34 6.92 15.50
C GLY A 205 -24.81 7.52 16.83
N LEU A 206 -23.89 7.83 17.73
CA LEU A 206 -24.19 8.40 19.05
C LEU A 206 -23.99 9.92 19.12
N SER A 207 -23.66 10.56 18.00
CA SER A 207 -23.57 12.02 17.92
C SER A 207 -22.63 12.63 18.99
N TRP A 208 -21.45 12.03 19.21
CA TRP A 208 -20.53 12.43 20.29
C TRP A 208 -20.05 13.88 20.20
N PHE A 209 -20.07 14.50 19.02
CA PHE A 209 -19.48 15.82 18.79
C PHE A 209 -20.47 16.84 18.22
N GLY A 210 -21.78 16.61 18.34
CA GLY A 210 -22.82 17.51 17.84
C GLY A 210 -23.83 16.77 16.97
N THR A 211 -24.11 17.28 15.77
CA THR A 211 -24.95 16.55 14.82
C THR A 211 -24.25 15.27 14.33
N PRO A 212 -24.98 14.27 13.78
CA PRO A 212 -24.35 13.09 13.20
C PRO A 212 -23.28 13.44 12.16
N ASP A 213 -23.56 14.36 11.24
CA ASP A 213 -22.62 14.73 10.18
C ASP A 213 -21.35 15.40 10.72
N GLU A 214 -21.49 16.29 11.72
CA GLU A 214 -20.34 16.87 12.42
C GLU A 214 -19.53 15.81 13.16
N SER A 215 -20.21 14.85 13.80
CA SER A 215 -19.56 13.76 14.53
C SER A 215 -18.79 12.84 13.59
N PHE A 216 -19.34 12.55 12.40
CA PHE A 216 -18.63 11.82 11.35
C PHE A 216 -17.41 12.60 10.87
N HIS A 217 -17.56 13.90 10.57
CA HIS A 217 -16.46 14.72 10.08
C HIS A 217 -15.32 14.84 11.11
N ILE A 218 -15.64 15.11 12.38
CA ILE A 218 -14.66 15.21 13.47
C ILE A 218 -13.98 13.86 13.72
N SER A 219 -14.76 12.77 13.77
CA SER A 219 -14.19 11.45 13.99
C SER A 219 -13.28 11.03 12.85
N GLU A 220 -13.79 11.02 11.62
CA GLU A 220 -13.11 10.42 10.47
C GLU A 220 -11.99 11.29 9.88
N HIS A 221 -12.22 12.61 9.79
CA HIS A 221 -11.27 13.49 9.11
C HIS A 221 -10.27 14.16 10.05
N ILE A 222 -10.56 14.20 11.36
CA ILE A 222 -9.67 14.83 12.35
C ILE A 222 -9.05 13.76 13.26
N ILE A 223 -9.86 13.10 14.10
CA ILE A 223 -9.34 12.25 15.18
C ILE A 223 -8.68 10.99 14.62
N THR A 224 -9.41 10.19 13.85
CA THR A 224 -8.90 8.91 13.35
C THR A 224 -7.81 9.11 12.32
N LYS A 225 -7.89 10.17 11.49
CA LYS A 225 -6.85 10.52 10.53
C LYS A 225 -5.55 10.92 11.23
N ALA A 226 -5.62 11.80 12.24
CA ALA A 226 -4.44 12.17 13.03
C ALA A 226 -3.85 10.96 13.78
N GLY A 227 -4.70 10.15 14.42
CA GLY A 227 -4.29 8.93 15.12
C GLY A 227 -3.63 7.91 14.18
N SER A 228 -4.18 7.70 12.98
CA SER A 228 -3.62 6.80 11.98
C SER A 228 -2.27 7.29 11.47
N ILE A 229 -2.10 8.60 11.23
CA ILE A 229 -0.81 9.18 10.82
C ILE A 229 0.25 8.97 11.89
N LEU A 230 -0.08 9.26 13.16
CA LEU A 230 0.85 9.05 14.28
C LEU A 230 1.22 7.57 14.43
N ALA A 231 0.23 6.68 14.36
CA ALA A 231 0.46 5.24 14.43
C ALA A 231 1.37 4.76 13.28
N LEU A 232 1.10 5.15 12.04
CA LEU A 232 1.91 4.77 10.88
C LEU A 232 3.33 5.33 10.98
N MET A 233 3.51 6.55 11.51
CA MET A 233 4.84 7.12 11.76
C MET A 233 5.63 6.29 12.79
N LEU A 234 4.99 5.90 13.90
CA LEU A 234 5.62 5.07 14.93
C LEU A 234 5.96 3.67 14.41
N ILE A 235 5.04 3.03 13.67
CA ILE A 235 5.26 1.72 13.08
C ILE A 235 6.38 1.78 12.04
N SER A 236 6.37 2.80 11.18
CA SER A 236 7.43 3.03 10.19
C SER A 236 8.79 3.21 10.88
N TYR A 237 8.87 4.04 11.93
CA TYR A 237 10.09 4.22 12.72
C TYR A 237 10.59 2.90 13.32
N MET A 238 9.69 2.09 13.91
CA MET A 238 10.06 0.80 14.48
C MET A 238 10.54 -0.18 13.40
N VAL A 239 9.89 -0.22 12.24
CA VAL A 239 10.30 -1.07 11.11
C VAL A 239 11.67 -0.65 10.58
N LEU A 240 11.93 0.65 10.38
CA LEU A 240 13.24 1.15 9.94
C LEU A 240 14.34 0.85 10.96
N LYS A 241 14.05 0.98 12.26
CA LYS A 241 14.99 0.63 13.33
C LYS A 241 15.29 -0.87 13.36
N MET A 242 14.30 -1.71 13.08
CA MET A 242 14.46 -3.16 13.03
C MET A 242 15.07 -3.65 11.73
N LEU A 243 14.88 -2.96 10.60
CA LEU A 243 15.35 -3.32 9.27
C LEU A 243 16.09 -2.13 8.64
N PRO A 244 17.34 -1.86 9.07
CA PRO A 244 18.13 -0.74 8.53
C PRO A 244 18.32 -0.85 7.01
N GLU A 245 18.25 -2.05 6.44
CA GLU A 245 18.34 -2.30 5.00
C GLU A 245 17.23 -1.60 4.21
N VAL A 246 16.08 -1.31 4.84
CA VAL A 246 15.01 -0.51 4.21
C VAL A 246 15.49 0.92 4.00
N SER A 247 16.16 1.51 4.99
CA SER A 247 16.72 2.86 4.88
C SER A 247 17.79 2.91 3.79
N ASP A 248 18.69 1.93 3.76
CA ASP A 248 19.72 1.82 2.73
C ASP A 248 19.12 1.70 1.32
N MET A 249 18.02 0.96 1.20
CA MET A 249 17.27 0.84 -0.05
C MET A 249 16.70 2.20 -0.50
N ILE A 250 16.07 2.95 0.41
CA ILE A 250 15.49 4.27 0.13
C ILE A 250 16.59 5.24 -0.31
N ASP A 251 17.69 5.34 0.45
CA ASP A 251 18.81 6.22 0.14
C ASP A 251 19.46 5.87 -1.20
N GLY A 252 19.59 4.57 -1.48
CA GLY A 252 20.05 4.04 -2.75
C GLY A 252 19.18 4.50 -3.93
N ILE A 253 17.86 4.39 -3.81
CA ILE A 253 16.90 4.81 -4.83
C ILE A 253 17.00 6.32 -5.07
N VAL A 254 16.99 7.12 -4.01
CA VAL A 254 17.08 8.59 -4.10
C VAL A 254 18.38 9.01 -4.78
N LYS A 255 19.51 8.37 -4.45
CA LYS A 255 20.80 8.63 -5.08
C LYS A 255 20.78 8.30 -6.56
N MET A 256 20.26 7.13 -6.94
CA MET A 256 20.10 6.73 -8.34
C MET A 256 19.24 7.71 -9.12
N MET A 257 18.13 8.16 -8.53
CA MET A 257 17.26 9.17 -9.13
C MET A 257 17.96 10.50 -9.37
N LYS A 258 18.66 11.03 -8.36
CA LYS A 258 19.40 12.28 -8.51
C LYS A 258 20.48 12.18 -9.59
N MET A 259 21.18 11.05 -9.68
CA MET A 259 22.22 10.85 -10.70
C MET A 259 21.66 10.84 -12.11
N GLU A 260 20.58 10.08 -12.36
CA GLU A 260 20.00 9.98 -13.70
C GLU A 260 19.26 11.28 -14.11
N LEU A 261 18.64 12.01 -13.17
CA LEU A 261 18.12 13.36 -13.41
C LEU A 261 19.23 14.34 -13.86
N ARG A 262 20.40 14.31 -13.19
CA ARG A 262 21.55 15.12 -13.60
C ARG A 262 22.07 14.73 -14.99
N ARG A 263 22.12 13.44 -15.31
CA ARG A 263 22.54 12.98 -16.65
C ARG A 263 21.60 13.47 -17.76
N LEU A 264 20.30 13.53 -17.49
CA LEU A 264 19.31 14.05 -18.44
C LEU A 264 19.40 15.57 -18.58
N SER A 265 19.69 16.30 -17.50
CA SER A 265 19.86 17.76 -17.54
C SER A 265 21.15 18.22 -18.23
N MET A 266 22.14 17.35 -18.37
CA MET A 266 23.44 17.64 -19.01
C MET A 266 23.48 17.22 -20.49
N ARG A 267 22.37 16.70 -21.03
CA ARG A 267 22.19 16.35 -22.45
C ARG A 267 21.25 17.36 -23.09
#